data_AF-A0A2M7IE24-F1
#
_entry.id   AF-A0A2M7IE24-F1
#
_cell.length_a   1.000
_cell.length_b   1.000
_cell.length_c   1.000
_cell.angle_alpha   90.00
_cell.angle_beta   90.00
_cell.angle_gamma   90.00
#
_symmetry.space_group_name_H-M   'P 1'
#
loop_
_entity.id
_entity.type
_entity.pdbx_description
1 polymer ?
#
loop_
_entity_poly.entity_id
_entity_poly.type
_entity_poly.pdbx_seq_one_letter_code
_entity_poly.pdbx_strand_id
1 'polypeptide(L)' 'MAQDNLEKLNRNVYNLQKELKVLRSFVIGCLGKDKEGEYHPDFVKKIIKANSEDASLIFKDKYSFLKKIQS' A
#
# COMPACT_ATOMS: atom_id res chain seq x y z
N MET A 1 8.78 -27.10 27.62
CA MET A 1 10.05 -26.35 27.73
C MET A 1 10.60 -25.88 26.39
N ALA A 2 11.08 -26.75 25.50
CA ALA A 2 11.60 -26.30 24.18
C ALA A 2 10.49 -25.72 23.26
N GLN A 3 9.32 -26.34 23.25
CA GLN A 3 8.15 -25.89 22.48
C GLN A 3 7.66 -24.51 22.95
N ASP A 4 7.53 -24.30 24.26
CA ASP A 4 7.07 -23.02 24.83
C ASP A 4 8.03 -21.87 24.52
N ASN A 5 9.33 -22.16 24.49
CA ASN A 5 10.35 -21.18 24.14
C ASN A 5 10.28 -20.79 22.66
N LEU A 6 9.98 -21.75 21.77
CA LEU A 6 9.78 -21.50 20.35
C LEU A 6 8.55 -20.62 20.09
N GLU A 7 7.44 -20.90 20.78
CA GLU A 7 6.22 -20.10 20.66
C GLU A 7 6.41 -18.67 21.16
N LYS A 8 7.11 -18.50 22.29
CA LYS A 8 7.49 -17.17 22.81
C LYS A 8 8.38 -16.42 21.82
N LEU A 9 9.36 -17.10 21.23
CA LEU A 9 10.24 -16.50 20.23
C LEU A 9 9.44 -16.01 19.00
N ASN A 10 8.54 -16.85 18.48
CA ASN A 10 7.71 -16.51 17.32
C ASN A 10 6.78 -15.32 17.59
N ARG A 11 6.18 -15.25 18.79
CA ARG A 11 5.37 -14.08 19.20
C ARG A 11 6.20 -12.80 19.27
N ASN A 12 7.41 -12.88 19.82
CA ASN A 12 8.31 -11.74 19.91
C ASN A 12 8.74 -11.25 18.53
N VAL A 13 9.09 -12.17 17.62
CA VAL A 13 9.44 -11.84 16.23
C VAL A 13 8.25 -11.18 15.51
N TYR A 14 7.05 -11.72 15.68
CA TYR A 14 5.84 -11.12 15.10
C TYR A 14 5.57 -9.70 15.60
N ASN A 15 5.70 -9.48 16.91
CA ASN A 15 5.51 -8.16 17.51
C ASN A 15 6.56 -7.16 17.02
N LEU A 16 7.83 -7.56 16.96
CA LEU A 16 8.92 -6.75 16.41
C LEU A 16 8.69 -6.37 14.95
N GLN A 17 8.22 -7.31 14.12
CA GLN A 17 7.88 -7.03 12.72
C GLN A 17 6.73 -6.02 12.60
N LYS A 18 5.72 -6.12 13.47
CA LYS A 18 4.60 -5.17 13.50
C LYS A 18 5.06 -3.77 13.90
N GLU A 19 5.89 -3.66 14.93
CA GLU A 19 6.47 -2.38 15.38
C GLU A 19 7.35 -1.75 14.30
N LEU A 20 8.21 -2.54 13.64
CA LEU A 20 9.02 -2.06 12.51
C LEU A 20 8.17 -1.53 11.36
N LYS A 21 7.03 -2.15 11.06
CA LYS A 21 6.12 -1.68 10.00
C LYS A 21 5.51 -0.32 10.35
N VAL A 22 5.10 -0.12 11.60
CA VAL A 22 4.56 1.16 12.08
C VAL A 22 5.64 2.24 12.05
N LEU A 23 6.83 1.93 12.55
CA LEU A 23 7.96 2.86 12.57
C LEU A 23 8.37 3.27 11.16
N ARG A 24 8.45 2.33 10.20
CA ARG A 24 8.72 2.66 8.79
C ARG A 24 7.66 3.59 8.21
N SER A 25 6.39 3.36 8.52
CA SER A 25 5.29 4.21 8.05
C SER A 25 5.38 5.61 8.63
N PHE A 26 5.71 5.73 9.92
CA PHE A 26 5.94 7.01 10.59
C PHE A 26 7.14 7.75 10.00
N VAL A 27 8.27 7.06 9.81
CA VAL A 27 9.49 7.62 9.24
C VAL A 27 9.26 8.09 7.80
N ILE A 28 8.52 7.34 6.98
CA ILE A 28 8.13 7.78 5.62
C ILE A 28 7.25 9.04 5.69
N GLY A 29 6.29 9.08 6.63
CA GLY A 29 5.45 10.26 6.85
C GLY A 29 6.22 11.49 7.36
N CYS A 30 7.32 11.29 8.10
CA CYS A 30 8.14 12.38 8.66
C CYS A 30 9.30 12.83 7.76
N LEU A 31 9.97 11.92 7.03
CA LEU A 31 11.17 12.22 6.24
C LEU A 31 10.90 12.77 4.84
N GLY A 32 9.65 12.86 4.43
CA GLY A 32 9.30 13.51 3.19
C GLY A 32 7.80 13.63 3.05
N LYS A 33 7.26 14.80 3.38
CA LYS A 33 6.03 15.22 2.71
C LYS A 33 6.36 15.19 1.22
N ASP A 34 5.57 14.49 0.43
CA ASP A 34 5.65 14.56 -1.02
C ASP A 34 5.72 16.05 -1.43
N LYS A 35 6.35 16.38 -2.56
CA LYS A 35 6.27 17.77 -3.08
C LYS A 35 4.82 18.20 -3.30
N GLU A 36 3.92 17.23 -3.48
CA GLU A 36 2.47 17.41 -3.57
C GLU A 36 1.76 17.56 -2.22
N GLY A 37 2.45 17.35 -1.08
CA GLY A 37 1.92 17.51 0.27
C GLY A 37 1.26 16.25 0.84
N GLU A 38 0.24 16.44 1.69
CA GLU A 38 -0.57 15.34 2.26
C GLU A 38 -1.82 15.13 1.41
N TYR A 39 -1.95 13.94 0.81
CA TYR A 39 -3.17 13.59 0.08
C TYR A 39 -4.38 13.58 1.01
N HIS A 40 -5.48 14.18 0.56
CA HIS A 40 -6.73 14.16 1.30
C HIS A 40 -7.16 12.70 1.58
N PRO A 41 -7.47 12.32 2.83
CA PRO A 41 -7.76 10.92 3.18
C PRO A 41 -8.88 10.29 2.33
N ASP A 42 -9.90 11.07 1.98
CA ASP A 42 -11.01 10.59 1.13
C ASP A 42 -10.59 10.35 -0.31
N PHE A 43 -9.61 11.09 -0.83
CA PHE A 43 -9.01 10.84 -2.14
C PHE A 43 -8.29 9.50 -2.12
N VAL A 44 -7.45 9.25 -1.11
CA VAL A 44 -6.73 7.98 -0.95
C VAL A 44 -7.69 6.80 -0.87
N LYS A 45 -8.76 6.89 -0.06
CA LYS A 45 -9.79 5.84 0.03
C LYS A 45 -10.45 5.55 -1.33
N LYS A 46 -10.79 6.58 -2.10
CA LYS A 46 -11.39 6.45 -3.43
C LYS A 46 -10.45 5.75 -4.40
N ILE A 47 -9.17 6.13 -4.42
CA ILE A 47 -8.17 5.52 -5.31
C ILE A 47 -7.91 4.06 -4.94
N ILE A 48 -7.76 3.75 -3.64
CA ILE A 48 -7.58 2.36 -3.20
C ILE A 48 -8.78 1.50 -3.59
N LYS A 49 -10.00 2.02 -3.42
CA LYS A 49 -11.22 1.32 -3.83
C LYS A 49 -11.25 1.08 -5.34
N ALA A 50 -11.00 2.11 -6.15
CA ALA A 50 -10.97 2.00 -7.61
C ALA A 50 -9.88 1.02 -8.09
N ASN A 51 -8.73 0.94 -7.40
CA ASN A 51 -7.66 0.01 -7.74
C ASN A 51 -8.00 -1.46 -7.40
N SER A 52 -8.92 -1.70 -6.46
CA SER A 52 -9.42 -3.05 -6.15
C SER A 52 -10.56 -3.51 -7.07
N GLU A 53 -11.14 -2.60 -7.85
CA GLU A 53 -12.18 -2.92 -8.83
C GLU A 53 -11.53 -3.44 -10.13
N ASP A 54 -12.14 -4.44 -10.77
CA ASP A 54 -11.60 -5.01 -12.00
C ASP A 54 -11.55 -3.95 -13.10
N ALA A 55 -10.37 -3.76 -13.69
CA ALA A 55 -10.18 -2.79 -14.76
C ALA A 55 -10.99 -3.20 -15.99
N SER A 56 -12.10 -2.51 -16.23
CA SER A 56 -13.00 -2.79 -17.37
C SER A 56 -12.31 -2.50 -18.72
N LEU A 57 -11.26 -1.67 -18.71
CA LEU A 57 -10.50 -1.28 -19.89
C LEU A 57 -9.01 -1.41 -19.58
N ILE A 58 -8.35 -2.36 -20.24
CA ILE A 58 -6.89 -2.52 -20.20
C ILE A 58 -6.31 -1.83 -21.42
N PHE A 59 -5.37 -0.90 -21.19
CA PHE A 59 -4.64 -0.20 -22.23
C PHE A 59 -3.18 -0.63 -22.16
N LYS A 60 -2.71 -1.37 -23.17
CA LYS A 60 -1.33 -1.87 -23.22
C LYS A 60 -0.37 -0.86 -23.84
N ASP A 61 -0.91 0.05 -24.65
CA ASP A 61 -0.15 1.04 -25.40
C ASP A 61 -1.01 2.27 -25.77
N LYS A 62 -0.33 3.36 -26.17
CA LYS A 62 -0.96 4.63 -26.54
C LYS A 62 -1.99 4.51 -27.67
N TYR A 63 -1.79 3.59 -28.62
CA TYR A 63 -2.72 3.41 -29.74
C TYR A 63 -3.97 2.66 -29.28
N SER A 64 -3.81 1.66 -28.40
CA SER A 64 -4.93 0.93 -27.78
C SER A 64 -5.86 1.84 -26.96
N PHE A 65 -5.29 2.88 -26.34
CA PHE A 65 -6.03 3.92 -25.62
C PHE A 65 -6.81 4.83 -26.57
N LEU A 66 -6.14 5.43 -27.56
CA LEU A 66 -6.77 6.36 -28.50
C LEU A 66 -7.93 5.72 -29.29
N LYS A 67 -7.77 4.45 -29.68
CA LYS A 67 -8.81 3.72 -30.42
C LYS A 67 -10.12 3.58 -29.63
N LYS A 68 -10.05 3.47 -28.30
CA LYS A 68 -11.23 3.32 -27.42
C LYS A 68 -11.87 4.67 -27.06
N ILE A 69 -11.14 5.78 -27.15
CA ILE A 69 -11.66 7.14 -26.88
C ILE A 69 -12.32 7.76 -28.10
N GLN A 70 -11.88 7.41 -29.31
CA GLN A 70 -12.41 7.94 -30.56
C GLN A 70 -13.65 7.20 -31.09
N SER A 71 -14.16 6.21 -30.35
CA SER A 71 -15.44 5.53 -30.63
C SER A 71 -16.55 6.12 -29.78
#